data_AF-A0A369JWE1-F1
#
_entry.id   AF-A0A369JWE1-F1
#
_cell.length_a   1.000
_cell.length_b   1.000
_cell.length_c   1.000
_cell.angle_alpha   90.00
_cell.angle_beta   90.00
_cell.angle_gamma   90.00
#
_symmetry.space_group_name_H-M   'P 1'
#
loop_
_entity.id
_entity.type
_entity.pdbx_description
1 polymer ?
#
loop_
_entity_poly.entity_id
_entity_poly.type
_entity_poly.pdbx_seq_one_letter_code
_entity_poly.pdbx_strand_id
1 'polypeptide(L)'
;MDTRSTSQGSLPVVQPSQPHIGGAIETSDATHAVCYVANLPVELMQQIFLDTFSQRLLEFPAFVGTDAVPLRLCHVCQAWREVAIDTPTLWATMFVTDHFSPSLVKMWLERSQAQSLILAIDNKYIDGLKPRCVIMMVKWETRDANTAEKLLQCISKACPQLETLEIDIERLKRKEHGGFLKGLPQVLDSSAHLHTLVYHARKPFLLPMSLFRLTCLRLHCPIPANECGQLLFQCARLQHLTIKAITKSSPVSAPTNICLPELVSLELHSYGCDWGILLVQLICPQLLELNLHHRDDTTDEDDTTDGDLYGCEQFLRRSNCLLRAFTLFSTGISERDLVRLFKVGSLFLLEVLIIVCDKLSNQTINGLTLRADNKILPNLTTISMASCYSTDGRLAAMLASRYPGELGDVETCLQSAYIGLGAISHDGELIKGLSEDEGLAIRNAHRNDTRFQGQDLKLVWKFGVIDY
;
A
#
# COMPACT_ATOMS: atom_id res chain seq x y z
N MET A 1 41.65 53.89 35.12
CA MET A 1 41.53 53.40 36.50
C MET A 1 41.17 51.92 36.41
N ASP A 2 41.99 50.94 36.69
CA ASP A 2 43.42 50.78 36.95
C ASP A 2 43.64 49.25 36.92
N THR A 3 44.48 48.74 36.02
CA THR A 3 45.72 47.99 36.29
C THR A 3 45.56 46.76 37.22
N ARG A 4 45.84 45.52 36.78
CA ARG A 4 47.13 44.75 36.78
C ARG A 4 46.75 43.30 37.21
N SER A 5 47.45 42.19 36.98
CA SER A 5 48.71 41.83 36.34
C SER A 5 48.73 40.29 36.16
N THR A 6 49.56 39.86 35.22
CA THR A 6 50.04 38.52 34.85
C THR A 6 50.66 37.67 35.96
N SER A 7 50.65 36.34 35.80
CA SER A 7 51.84 35.49 36.04
C SER A 7 51.81 34.20 35.21
N GLN A 8 52.94 33.94 34.54
CA GLN A 8 53.30 32.74 33.79
C GLN A 8 53.87 31.68 34.74
N GLY A 9 53.64 30.40 34.44
CA GLY A 9 54.29 29.26 35.10
C GLY A 9 54.85 28.29 34.06
N SER A 10 56.16 28.09 34.11
CA SER A 10 57.00 27.36 33.14
C SER A 10 57.00 25.84 33.34
N LEU A 11 57.29 25.13 32.24
CA LEU A 11 57.53 23.68 32.09
C LEU A 11 58.69 23.13 32.95
N PRO A 12 58.76 21.80 33.11
CA PRO A 12 60.04 21.10 33.08
C PRO A 12 60.16 20.14 31.88
N VAL A 13 61.34 20.25 31.29
CA VAL A 13 61.93 19.48 30.20
C VAL A 13 62.30 18.07 30.68
N VAL A 14 61.95 17.02 29.94
CA VAL A 14 62.44 15.65 30.15
C VAL A 14 63.45 15.32 29.05
N GLN A 15 64.68 15.01 29.46
CA GLN A 15 65.79 14.60 28.59
C GLN A 15 65.74 13.09 28.27
N PRO A 16 66.34 12.66 27.14
CA PRO A 16 66.31 11.27 26.68
C PRO A 16 67.41 10.44 27.34
N SER A 17 67.10 9.19 27.68
CA SER A 17 68.08 8.21 28.15
C SER A 17 67.99 6.91 27.34
N GLN A 18 69.11 6.53 26.74
CA GLN A 18 69.53 5.19 26.29
C GLN A 18 71.03 5.08 26.66
N PRO A 19 71.67 3.88 26.68
CA PRO A 19 71.20 2.53 26.36
C PRO A 19 71.56 1.47 27.44
N HIS A 20 70.94 0.29 27.41
CA HIS A 20 71.58 -0.93 27.92
C HIS A 20 71.33 -2.10 26.96
N ILE A 21 72.43 -2.62 26.46
CA ILE A 21 72.56 -3.84 25.66
C ILE A 21 72.76 -5.00 26.63
N GLY A 22 72.04 -6.11 26.42
CA GLY A 22 72.43 -7.42 26.94
C GLY A 22 71.25 -8.34 27.26
N GLY A 23 71.15 -9.47 26.55
CA GLY A 23 70.47 -10.66 27.08
C GLY A 23 69.49 -11.37 26.15
N ALA A 24 70.05 -12.22 25.28
CA ALA A 24 69.54 -13.54 24.87
C ALA A 24 68.02 -13.81 24.75
N ILE A 25 67.58 -13.96 23.49
CA ILE A 25 66.89 -15.12 22.91
C ILE A 25 66.09 -15.99 23.89
N GLU A 26 64.79 -15.74 23.97
CA GLU A 26 63.78 -16.79 24.01
C GLU A 26 62.80 -16.52 22.86
N THR A 27 62.89 -17.32 21.81
CA THR A 27 61.91 -17.40 20.73
C THR A 27 60.62 -17.97 21.32
N SER A 28 59.80 -17.10 21.88
CA SER A 28 58.39 -17.39 22.13
C SER A 28 57.72 -17.51 20.77
N ASP A 29 57.39 -18.75 20.43
CA ASP A 29 56.65 -19.18 19.26
C ASP A 29 55.22 -18.59 19.36
N ALA A 30 55.10 -17.30 19.04
CA ALA A 30 53.82 -16.63 18.90
C ALA A 30 53.22 -17.16 17.59
N THR A 31 52.56 -18.31 17.66
CA THR A 31 51.55 -18.70 16.69
C THR A 31 50.56 -17.54 16.62
N HIS A 32 50.76 -16.64 15.65
CA HIS A 32 49.82 -15.61 15.30
C HIS A 32 48.48 -16.32 15.11
N ALA A 33 47.53 -16.06 16.02
CA ALA A 33 46.21 -16.64 15.93
C ALA A 33 45.66 -16.30 14.54
N VAL A 34 45.60 -17.30 13.66
CA VAL A 34 45.18 -17.12 12.28
C VAL A 34 43.73 -16.65 12.35
N CYS A 35 43.48 -15.40 11.99
CA CYS A 35 42.15 -14.86 11.92
C CYS A 35 41.49 -15.40 10.65
N TYR A 36 40.83 -16.55 10.77
CA TYR A 36 40.16 -17.22 9.63
C TYR A 36 39.12 -16.33 8.94
N VAL A 37 38.52 -15.42 9.70
CA VAL A 37 37.57 -14.42 9.18
C VAL A 37 38.24 -13.46 8.20
N ALA A 38 39.51 -13.10 8.42
CA ALA A 38 40.24 -12.18 7.53
C ALA A 38 40.56 -12.79 6.16
N ASN A 39 40.42 -14.11 6.00
CA ASN A 39 40.67 -14.82 4.75
C ASN A 39 39.38 -15.10 3.96
N LEU A 40 38.22 -14.65 4.44
CA LEU A 40 36.97 -14.79 3.70
C LEU A 40 36.96 -13.87 2.47
N PRO A 41 36.50 -14.34 1.31
CA PRO A 41 36.14 -13.48 0.19
C PRO A 41 35.17 -12.37 0.61
N VAL A 42 35.31 -11.20 0.00
CA VAL A 42 34.48 -10.03 0.33
C VAL A 42 32.99 -10.32 0.16
N GLU A 43 32.62 -11.10 -0.86
CA GLU A 43 31.24 -11.48 -1.15
C GLU A 43 30.62 -12.31 -0.02
N LEU A 44 31.40 -13.21 0.59
CA LEU A 44 30.96 -13.99 1.74
C LEU A 44 30.83 -13.12 2.99
N MET A 45 31.74 -12.17 3.20
CA MET A 45 31.60 -11.21 4.31
C MET A 45 30.36 -10.32 4.13
N GLN A 46 30.09 -9.84 2.91
CA GLN A 46 28.88 -9.08 2.60
C GLN A 46 27.62 -9.89 2.90
N GLN A 47 27.58 -11.15 2.47
CA GLN A 47 26.44 -12.04 2.75
C GLN A 47 26.26 -12.25 4.26
N ILE A 48 27.34 -12.50 5.00
CA ILE A 48 27.29 -12.65 6.47
C ILE A 48 26.74 -11.36 7.12
N PHE A 49 27.17 -10.19 6.67
CA PHE A 49 26.69 -8.91 7.20
C PHE A 49 25.21 -8.72 6.92
N LEU A 50 24.75 -9.04 5.72
CA LEU A 50 23.34 -8.95 5.32
C LEU A 50 22.48 -9.94 6.10
N ASP A 51 22.92 -11.19 6.26
CA ASP A 51 22.19 -12.21 7.03
C ASP A 51 22.08 -11.81 8.50
N THR A 52 23.17 -11.29 9.08
CA THR A 52 23.19 -10.75 10.45
C THR A 52 22.23 -9.57 10.59
N PHE A 53 22.19 -8.71 9.58
CA PHE A 53 21.31 -7.55 9.53
C PHE A 53 19.84 -7.95 9.42
N SER A 54 19.50 -8.89 8.53
CA SER A 54 18.13 -9.40 8.34
C SER A 54 17.61 -10.12 9.59
N GLN A 55 18.43 -10.95 10.25
CA GLN A 55 18.05 -11.60 11.51
C GLN A 55 17.79 -10.56 12.61
N ARG A 56 18.67 -9.56 12.74
CA ARG A 56 18.51 -8.48 13.71
C ARG A 56 17.25 -7.65 13.46
N LEU A 57 16.91 -7.32 12.21
CA LEU A 57 15.69 -6.57 11.89
C LEU A 57 14.41 -7.31 12.30
N LEU A 58 14.43 -8.64 12.34
CA LEU A 58 13.30 -9.45 12.81
C LEU A 58 13.17 -9.45 14.33
N GLU A 59 14.28 -9.29 15.05
CA GLU A 59 14.32 -9.30 16.52
C GLU A 59 14.21 -7.90 17.13
N PHE A 60 14.86 -6.90 16.53
CA PHE A 60 14.93 -5.51 17.00
C PHE A 60 15.11 -4.53 15.82
N PRO A 61 14.19 -3.56 15.58
CA PRO A 61 14.44 -2.51 14.61
C PRO A 61 15.68 -1.71 15.02
N ALA A 62 16.72 -1.72 14.18
CA ALA A 62 18.02 -1.14 14.50
C ALA A 62 17.95 0.40 14.50
N PHE A 63 17.77 1.00 15.69
CA PHE A 63 17.82 2.44 15.89
C PHE A 63 19.14 3.05 15.39
N VAL A 64 19.04 4.23 14.79
CA VAL A 64 20.13 5.16 14.49
C VAL A 64 20.70 5.61 15.82
N GLY A 65 21.73 4.89 16.22
CA GLY A 65 22.54 5.09 17.41
C GLY A 65 23.84 4.31 17.24
N THR A 66 24.73 4.42 18.21
CA THR A 66 26.02 3.69 18.22
C THR A 66 25.87 2.17 18.08
N ASP A 67 24.66 1.64 18.32
CA ASP A 67 24.34 0.23 18.27
C ASP A 67 23.81 -0.28 16.93
N ALA A 68 23.65 0.60 15.93
CA ALA A 68 23.24 0.17 14.59
C ALA A 68 24.24 -0.84 14.01
N VAL A 69 23.73 -1.93 13.44
CA VAL A 69 24.54 -3.03 12.89
C VAL A 69 25.64 -2.54 11.92
N PRO A 70 25.37 -1.64 10.94
CA PRO A 70 26.42 -1.16 10.04
C PRO A 70 27.55 -0.44 10.77
N LEU A 71 27.25 0.31 11.83
CA LEU A 71 28.26 1.00 12.65
C LEU A 71 29.07 0.02 13.50
N ARG A 72 28.41 -0.99 14.09
CA ARG A 72 29.10 -2.04 14.85
C ARG A 72 30.07 -2.83 13.98
N LEU A 73 29.65 -3.20 12.76
CA LEU A 73 30.52 -3.86 11.78
C LEU A 73 31.73 -2.98 11.44
N CYS A 74 31.53 -1.66 11.26
CA CYS A 74 32.61 -0.70 11.03
C CYS A 74 33.60 -0.53 12.20
N HIS A 75 33.28 -1.03 13.40
CA HIS A 75 34.13 -0.91 14.58
C HIS A 75 34.92 -2.19 14.92
N VAL A 76 34.73 -3.29 14.18
CA VAL A 76 35.45 -4.55 14.44
C VAL A 76 36.92 -4.46 14.01
N CYS A 77 37.17 -4.19 12.73
CA CYS A 77 38.51 -3.97 12.18
C CYS A 77 38.44 -3.12 10.89
N GLN A 78 39.59 -2.74 10.33
CA GLN A 78 39.63 -1.93 9.11
C GLN A 78 38.99 -2.65 7.91
N ALA A 79 39.30 -3.93 7.70
CA ALA A 79 38.74 -4.70 6.57
C ALA A 79 37.20 -4.79 6.64
N TRP A 80 36.64 -5.03 7.83
CA TRP A 80 35.19 -5.08 8.03
C TRP A 80 34.53 -3.72 7.78
N ARG A 81 35.21 -2.63 8.15
CA ARG A 81 34.73 -1.27 7.88
C ARG A 81 34.65 -0.98 6.39
N GLU A 82 35.69 -1.31 5.64
CA GLU A 82 35.72 -1.11 4.18
C GLU A 82 34.57 -1.88 3.54
N VAL A 83 34.42 -3.17 3.86
CA VAL A 83 33.32 -3.99 3.32
C VAL A 83 31.95 -3.50 3.74
N ALA A 84 31.76 -3.10 5.00
CA ALA A 84 30.48 -2.59 5.47
C ALA A 84 30.11 -1.26 4.77
N ILE A 85 31.06 -0.34 4.58
CA ILE A 85 30.84 0.93 3.87
C ILE A 85 30.53 0.68 2.39
N ASP A 86 31.22 -0.26 1.75
CA ASP A 86 31.05 -0.63 0.34
C ASP A 86 29.86 -1.59 0.11
N THR A 87 29.01 -1.79 1.12
CA THR A 87 27.78 -2.58 1.02
C THR A 87 26.56 -1.68 1.23
N PRO A 88 26.09 -0.96 0.18
CA PRO A 88 25.02 0.03 0.30
C PRO A 88 23.73 -0.51 0.93
N THR A 89 23.41 -1.78 0.73
CA THR A 89 22.22 -2.44 1.28
C THR A 89 22.20 -2.45 2.82
N LEU A 90 23.36 -2.43 3.49
CA LEU A 90 23.40 -2.29 4.96
C LEU A 90 22.96 -0.90 5.44
N TRP A 91 23.12 0.11 4.58
CA TRP A 91 22.76 1.50 4.83
C TRP A 91 21.38 1.86 4.26
N ALA A 92 20.72 0.90 3.61
CA ALA A 92 19.40 1.06 2.99
C ALA A 92 18.26 1.15 4.02
N THR A 93 18.51 0.98 5.32
CA THR A 93 17.48 1.11 6.35
C THR A 93 18.01 1.90 7.54
N MET A 94 17.18 2.83 8.01
CA MET A 94 17.55 3.81 9.03
C MET A 94 16.36 4.10 9.94
N PHE A 95 16.52 3.90 11.26
CA PHE A 95 15.51 4.20 12.28
C PHE A 95 15.91 5.41 13.13
N VAL A 96 15.41 6.59 12.81
CA VAL A 96 15.77 7.85 13.46
C VAL A 96 15.02 8.01 14.79
N THR A 97 15.69 8.51 15.83
CA THR A 97 15.08 8.92 17.10
C THR A 97 14.99 10.45 17.19
N ASP A 98 14.27 10.98 18.19
CA ASP A 98 14.14 12.43 18.44
C ASP A 98 15.47 13.20 18.59
N HIS A 99 16.56 12.48 18.88
CA HIS A 99 17.89 13.05 19.12
C HIS A 99 18.88 12.74 18.00
N PHE A 100 18.38 12.48 16.79
CA PHE A 100 19.26 12.17 15.67
C PHE A 100 20.17 13.35 15.29
N SER A 101 21.38 13.01 14.83
CA SER A 101 22.26 13.98 14.21
C SER A 101 21.96 14.08 12.71
N PRO A 102 21.69 15.28 12.16
CA PRO A 102 21.56 15.48 10.71
C PRO A 102 22.79 15.00 9.93
N SER A 103 23.98 15.09 10.52
CA SER A 103 25.21 14.57 9.89
C SER A 103 25.21 13.05 9.76
N LEU A 104 24.58 12.35 10.71
CA LEU A 104 24.48 10.90 10.71
C LEU A 104 23.47 10.43 9.65
N VAL A 105 22.34 11.13 9.54
CA VAL A 105 21.36 10.93 8.46
C VAL A 105 22.03 11.16 7.10
N LYS A 106 22.73 12.28 6.93
CA LYS A 106 23.47 12.58 5.69
C LYS A 106 24.46 11.47 5.33
N MET A 107 25.24 10.98 6.29
CA MET A 107 26.19 9.90 6.07
C MET A 107 25.49 8.58 5.67
N TRP A 108 24.37 8.24 6.31
CA TRP A 108 23.58 7.05 5.95
C TRP A 108 23.07 7.14 4.50
N LEU A 109 22.54 8.31 4.14
CA LEU A 109 22.03 8.58 2.79
C LEU A 109 23.17 8.46 1.75
N GLU A 110 24.33 9.06 2.01
CA GLU A 110 25.51 8.96 1.13
C GLU A 110 25.97 7.51 0.93
N ARG A 111 25.95 6.68 1.98
CA ARG A 111 26.38 5.28 1.91
C ARG A 111 25.36 4.34 1.30
N SER A 112 24.07 4.68 1.36
CA SER A 112 23.01 3.91 0.70
C SER A 112 23.06 4.00 -0.83
N GLN A 113 23.74 5.00 -1.38
CA GLN A 113 23.87 5.21 -2.82
C GLN A 113 22.50 5.20 -3.53
N ALA A 114 22.35 4.45 -4.62
CA ALA A 114 21.11 4.31 -5.38
C ALA A 114 20.17 3.23 -4.80
N GLN A 115 20.43 2.72 -3.59
CA GLN A 115 19.55 1.74 -2.98
C GLN A 115 18.25 2.37 -2.50
N SER A 116 17.26 1.50 -2.40
CA SER A 116 16.05 1.78 -1.66
C SER A 116 16.33 2.20 -0.21
N LEU A 117 16.07 3.43 0.17
CA LEU A 117 16.10 3.83 1.58
C LEU A 117 14.78 3.59 2.31
N ILE A 118 14.81 2.82 3.39
CA ILE A 118 13.74 2.73 4.39
C ILE A 118 14.08 3.64 5.56
N LEU A 119 13.30 4.69 5.76
CA LEU A 119 13.52 5.64 6.85
C LEU A 119 12.31 5.71 7.77
N ALA A 120 12.45 5.09 8.93
CA ALA A 120 11.48 5.15 10.01
C ALA A 120 11.95 6.12 11.08
N ILE A 121 11.03 6.89 11.65
CA ILE A 121 11.31 7.69 12.84
C ILE A 121 10.38 7.16 13.92
N ASP A 122 10.93 6.59 14.99
CA ASP A 122 10.14 6.17 16.14
C ASP A 122 10.53 7.00 17.36
N ASN A 123 9.53 7.55 18.02
CA ASN A 123 9.69 8.40 19.20
C ASN A 123 9.65 7.56 20.49
N LYS A 124 9.07 6.34 20.50
CA LYS A 124 9.07 5.46 21.68
C LYS A 124 8.90 3.98 21.30
N TYR A 125 9.83 3.15 21.76
CA TYR A 125 9.76 1.67 21.84
C TYR A 125 8.33 1.14 21.73
N ILE A 126 7.99 0.59 20.56
CA ILE A 126 6.88 -0.34 20.40
C ILE A 126 7.48 -1.68 20.05
N ASP A 127 7.37 -2.63 20.99
CA ASP A 127 7.58 -4.05 20.71
C ASP A 127 6.64 -4.49 19.57
N GLY A 128 7.20 -5.10 18.53
CA GLY A 128 6.42 -5.95 17.61
C GLY A 128 6.07 -5.41 16.22
N LEU A 129 6.65 -4.32 15.74
CA LEU A 129 6.47 -3.91 14.33
C LEU A 129 7.50 -4.60 13.42
N LYS A 130 7.02 -5.53 12.59
CA LYS A 130 7.80 -6.10 11.48
C LYS A 130 7.81 -5.10 10.31
N PRO A 131 8.97 -4.55 9.90
CA PRO A 131 9.03 -3.72 8.71
C PRO A 131 8.80 -4.57 7.44
N ARG A 132 8.02 -4.04 6.49
CA ARG A 132 7.81 -4.62 5.14
C ARG A 132 8.06 -3.54 4.08
N CYS A 133 8.92 -3.87 3.10
CA CYS A 133 9.03 -3.35 1.72
C CYS A 133 10.05 -2.24 1.32
N VAL A 134 10.30 -2.24 -0.01
CA VAL A 134 11.45 -1.88 -0.88
C VAL A 134 11.17 -0.70 -1.87
N ILE A 135 12.21 0.11 -2.16
CA ILE A 135 12.43 1.32 -3.00
C ILE A 135 12.09 2.68 -2.38
N MET A 136 13.13 3.40 -1.92
CA MET A 136 13.21 4.74 -1.32
C MET A 136 11.99 5.15 -0.48
N MET A 137 11.44 4.21 0.28
CA MET A 137 10.35 4.42 1.22
C MET A 137 10.83 5.13 2.48
N VAL A 138 10.60 6.43 2.60
CA VAL A 138 10.66 7.06 3.93
C VAL A 138 9.43 6.64 4.74
N LYS A 139 9.29 5.38 5.15
CA LYS A 139 8.16 4.94 5.98
C LYS A 139 8.25 5.59 7.37
N TRP A 140 7.66 6.75 7.46
CA TRP A 140 7.65 7.59 8.65
C TRP A 140 6.70 7.03 9.71
N GLU A 141 7.02 7.06 11.01
CA GLU A 141 6.06 6.82 12.12
C GLU A 141 6.27 7.78 13.33
N THR A 142 6.30 9.12 13.16
CA THR A 142 6.57 10.03 14.29
C THR A 142 5.38 10.32 15.19
N ARG A 143 5.68 10.56 16.47
CA ARG A 143 4.81 11.27 17.41
C ARG A 143 5.21 12.73 17.64
N ASP A 144 6.32 13.18 17.07
CA ASP A 144 6.79 14.56 17.15
C ASP A 144 6.89 15.17 15.75
N ALA A 145 6.20 16.30 15.57
CA ALA A 145 6.17 17.03 14.31
C ALA A 145 7.37 17.97 14.08
N ASN A 146 8.20 18.21 15.10
CA ASN A 146 9.43 18.97 14.93
C ASN A 146 10.56 18.10 14.37
N THR A 147 10.74 16.89 14.90
CA THR A 147 11.73 15.89 14.42
C THR A 147 11.47 15.52 12.95
N ALA A 148 10.24 15.14 12.68
CA ALA A 148 9.55 15.18 11.40
C ALA A 148 9.95 16.28 10.41
N GLU A 149 9.68 17.55 10.75
CA GLU A 149 9.97 18.69 9.89
C GLU A 149 11.47 18.80 9.60
N LYS A 150 12.31 18.63 10.62
CA LYS A 150 13.78 18.63 10.45
C LYS A 150 14.24 17.52 9.52
N LEU A 151 13.63 16.35 9.58
CA LEU A 151 13.96 15.24 8.68
C LEU A 151 13.54 15.54 7.25
N LEU A 152 12.34 16.06 7.02
CA LEU A 152 11.90 16.50 5.68
C LEU A 152 12.87 17.51 5.09
N GLN A 153 13.36 18.46 5.90
CA GLN A 153 14.37 19.43 5.49
C GLN A 153 15.73 18.78 5.19
N CYS A 154 16.08 17.67 5.83
CA CYS A 154 17.29 16.91 5.50
C CYS A 154 17.11 16.14 4.20
N ILE A 155 15.96 15.49 4.01
CA ILE A 155 15.63 14.70 2.81
C ILE A 155 15.56 15.61 1.59
N SER A 156 14.88 16.76 1.67
CA SER A 156 14.77 17.71 0.55
C SER A 156 16.14 18.17 0.05
N LYS A 157 17.15 18.24 0.93
CA LYS A 157 18.52 18.64 0.60
C LYS A 157 19.40 17.48 0.15
N ALA A 158 19.25 16.30 0.77
CA ALA A 158 20.14 15.17 0.56
C ALA A 158 19.68 14.23 -0.56
N CYS A 159 18.38 14.25 -0.90
CA CYS A 159 17.74 13.25 -1.75
C CYS A 159 16.95 13.89 -2.92
N PRO A 160 17.57 14.65 -3.83
CA PRO A 160 16.86 15.26 -4.96
C PRO A 160 16.32 14.25 -5.99
N GLN A 161 16.81 13.01 -5.94
CA GLN A 161 16.41 11.90 -6.83
C GLN A 161 15.25 11.06 -6.25
N LEU A 162 14.56 11.53 -5.22
CA LEU A 162 13.45 10.81 -4.60
C LEU A 162 12.32 10.55 -5.61
N GLU A 163 11.99 9.29 -5.84
CA GLU A 163 10.93 8.84 -6.78
C GLU A 163 9.61 8.48 -6.08
N THR A 164 9.72 7.90 -4.88
CA THR A 164 8.60 7.44 -4.06
C THR A 164 8.72 8.01 -2.65
N LEU A 165 7.61 8.51 -2.11
CA LEU A 165 7.53 9.00 -0.73
C LEU A 165 6.34 8.34 -0.05
N GLU A 166 6.60 7.51 0.93
CA GLU A 166 5.57 7.03 1.87
C GLU A 166 5.63 7.89 3.13
N ILE A 167 4.49 8.16 3.76
CA ILE A 167 4.41 8.96 4.98
C ILE A 167 3.34 8.31 5.84
N ASP A 168 3.69 7.87 7.04
CA ASP A 168 2.71 7.43 8.03
C ASP A 168 2.75 8.32 9.29
N ILE A 169 1.67 9.07 9.47
CA ILE A 169 1.47 9.97 10.60
C ILE A 169 0.16 9.65 11.33
N GLU A 170 -0.38 8.44 11.21
CA GLU A 170 -1.61 8.04 11.90
C GLU A 170 -1.52 8.22 13.42
N ARG A 171 -0.30 8.14 13.97
CA ARG A 171 -0.03 8.24 15.41
C ARG A 171 0.24 9.68 15.89
N LEU A 172 0.36 10.65 15.00
CA LEU A 172 0.68 12.04 15.35
C LEU A 172 -0.52 12.71 16.06
N LYS A 173 -0.27 13.48 17.13
CA LYS A 173 -1.36 14.18 17.85
C LYS A 173 -1.80 15.43 17.09
N ARG A 174 -3.10 15.77 17.15
CA ARG A 174 -3.70 16.91 16.41
C ARG A 174 -2.95 18.23 16.56
N LYS A 175 -2.43 18.55 17.75
CA LYS A 175 -1.74 19.83 18.02
C LYS A 175 -0.38 19.96 17.32
N GLU A 176 0.21 18.87 16.89
CA GLU A 176 1.58 18.84 16.38
C GLU A 176 1.64 18.94 14.85
N HIS A 177 0.55 18.70 14.12
CA HIS A 177 0.56 18.63 12.64
C HIS A 177 1.07 19.90 11.92
N GLY A 178 0.96 21.08 12.54
CA GLY A 178 1.33 22.34 11.90
C GLY A 178 2.82 22.49 11.53
N GLY A 179 3.73 21.83 12.25
CA GLY A 179 5.17 21.84 11.92
C GLY A 179 5.48 20.95 10.71
N PHE A 180 4.94 19.72 10.72
CA PHE A 180 5.07 18.73 9.66
C PHE A 180 4.73 19.31 8.27
N LEU A 181 3.61 20.03 8.18
CA LEU A 181 3.09 20.55 6.91
C LEU A 181 3.94 21.64 6.28
N LYS A 182 4.89 22.21 7.01
CA LYS A 182 5.84 23.19 6.46
C LYS A 182 6.96 22.53 5.67
N GLY A 183 7.38 21.32 6.08
CA GLY A 183 8.47 20.59 5.44
C GLY A 183 8.04 19.83 4.19
N LEU A 184 6.79 19.34 4.14
CA LEU A 184 6.34 18.46 3.06
C LEU A 184 6.33 19.14 1.68
N PRO A 185 5.79 20.38 1.53
CA PRO A 185 5.88 21.10 0.26
C PRO A 185 7.32 21.23 -0.25
N GLN A 186 8.29 21.47 0.64
CA GLN A 186 9.70 21.59 0.24
C GLN A 186 10.25 20.29 -0.33
N VAL A 187 9.85 19.12 0.20
CA VAL A 187 10.27 17.83 -0.34
C VAL A 187 9.64 17.58 -1.71
N LEU A 188 8.34 17.89 -1.86
CA LEU A 188 7.62 17.78 -3.12
C LEU A 188 8.23 18.68 -4.20
N ASP A 189 8.62 19.90 -3.84
CA ASP A 189 9.21 20.88 -4.76
C ASP A 189 10.67 20.58 -5.11
N SER A 190 11.46 20.07 -4.15
CA SER A 190 12.89 19.79 -4.33
C SER A 190 13.16 18.47 -5.08
N SER A 191 12.22 17.53 -5.01
CA SER A 191 12.37 16.19 -5.59
C SER A 191 11.76 16.14 -6.98
N ALA A 192 12.56 16.49 -7.99
CA ALA A 192 12.04 16.63 -9.35
C ALA A 192 11.50 15.31 -9.96
N HIS A 193 11.98 14.18 -9.44
CA HIS A 193 11.65 12.82 -9.85
C HIS A 193 10.50 12.19 -9.04
N LEU A 194 9.97 12.90 -8.04
CA LEU A 194 8.94 12.32 -7.16
C LEU A 194 7.64 12.14 -7.94
N HIS A 195 7.24 10.88 -8.11
CA HIS A 195 6.05 10.51 -8.86
C HIS A 195 5.09 9.61 -8.07
N THR A 196 5.52 9.03 -6.94
CA THR A 196 4.66 8.22 -6.08
C THR A 196 4.56 8.81 -4.67
N LEU A 197 3.34 9.02 -4.19
CA LEU A 197 3.06 9.45 -2.82
C LEU A 197 2.08 8.47 -2.14
N VAL A 198 2.49 7.92 -1.00
CA VAL A 198 1.65 7.10 -0.12
C VAL A 198 1.51 7.85 1.21
N TYR A 199 0.29 8.14 1.63
CA TYR A 199 0.02 9.01 2.77
C TYR A 199 -0.98 8.38 3.73
N HIS A 200 -0.50 7.98 4.91
CA HIS A 200 -1.29 7.44 6.01
C HIS A 200 -1.45 8.51 7.09
N ALA A 201 -2.69 8.86 7.41
CA ALA A 201 -2.97 9.89 8.39
C ALA A 201 -4.39 9.76 8.96
N ARG A 202 -4.61 10.37 10.13
CA ARG A 202 -5.97 10.49 10.69
C ARG A 202 -6.82 11.56 10.00
N LYS A 203 -6.20 12.44 9.22
CA LYS A 203 -6.84 13.56 8.53
C LYS A 203 -6.06 13.91 7.26
N PRO A 204 -6.72 14.47 6.23
CA PRO A 204 -6.06 14.90 5.02
C PRO A 204 -5.44 16.27 5.29
N PHE A 205 -4.13 16.41 5.09
CA PHE A 205 -3.45 17.70 5.21
C PHE A 205 -2.70 18.08 3.94
N LEU A 206 -3.01 17.42 2.83
CA LEU A 206 -2.30 17.58 1.56
C LEU A 206 -2.74 18.82 0.77
N LEU A 207 -3.78 19.54 1.21
CA LEU A 207 -4.15 20.83 0.62
C LEU A 207 -3.41 21.97 1.34
N PRO A 208 -2.82 22.94 0.63
CA PRO A 208 -2.87 23.20 -0.81
C PRO A 208 -1.58 22.77 -1.58
N MET A 209 -1.07 21.55 -1.38
CA MET A 209 0.22 21.13 -1.95
C MET A 209 0.14 20.86 -3.45
N SER A 210 1.21 21.22 -4.17
CA SER A 210 1.30 21.03 -5.62
C SER A 210 1.66 19.58 -5.97
N LEU A 211 0.68 18.78 -6.37
CA LEU A 211 0.83 17.33 -6.64
C LEU A 211 0.87 16.95 -8.13
N PHE A 212 1.07 17.94 -9.01
CA PHE A 212 0.97 17.81 -10.48
C PHE A 212 1.95 16.83 -11.15
N ARG A 213 3.01 16.43 -10.45
CA ARG A 213 4.01 15.48 -10.97
C ARG A 213 3.68 14.03 -10.65
N LEU A 214 2.76 13.78 -9.72
CA LEU A 214 2.48 12.44 -9.25
C LEU A 214 1.77 11.60 -10.32
N THR A 215 2.29 10.40 -10.53
CA THR A 215 1.67 9.33 -11.33
C THR A 215 0.99 8.30 -10.43
N CYS A 216 1.40 8.17 -9.17
CA CYS A 216 0.73 7.30 -8.20
C CYS A 216 0.45 8.04 -6.88
N LEU A 217 -0.80 8.00 -6.43
CA LEU A 217 -1.24 8.59 -5.18
C LEU A 217 -2.07 7.58 -4.39
N ARG A 218 -1.66 7.29 -3.16
CA ARG A 218 -2.40 6.43 -2.23
C ARG A 218 -2.68 7.18 -0.94
N LEU A 219 -3.96 7.43 -0.67
CA LEU A 219 -4.44 8.14 0.51
C LEU A 219 -5.08 7.15 1.48
N HIS A 220 -4.39 6.90 2.58
CA HIS A 220 -4.83 6.10 3.71
C HIS A 220 -5.26 7.03 4.85
N CYS A 221 -6.20 7.92 4.55
CA CYS A 221 -6.77 8.84 5.53
C CYS A 221 -8.22 9.18 5.20
N PRO A 222 -9.09 9.43 6.19
CA PRO A 222 -10.43 9.95 5.95
C PRO A 222 -10.35 11.29 5.21
N ILE A 223 -10.96 11.41 4.03
CA ILE A 223 -11.00 12.66 3.24
C ILE A 223 -12.43 12.97 2.78
N PRO A 224 -12.95 14.19 3.04
CA PRO A 224 -14.22 14.62 2.48
C PRO A 224 -14.20 14.61 0.95
N ALA A 225 -15.29 14.16 0.31
CA ALA A 225 -15.35 14.04 -1.15
C ALA A 225 -15.03 15.35 -1.90
N ASN A 226 -15.41 16.50 -1.34
CA ASN A 226 -15.11 17.82 -1.92
C ASN A 226 -13.63 18.20 -1.81
N GLU A 227 -12.98 17.95 -0.66
CA GLU A 227 -11.54 18.16 -0.49
C GLU A 227 -10.73 17.21 -1.39
N CYS A 228 -11.20 15.97 -1.53
CA CYS A 228 -10.63 15.02 -2.47
C CYS A 228 -10.71 15.54 -3.91
N GLY A 229 -11.86 16.04 -4.34
CA GLY A 229 -12.02 16.63 -5.67
C GLY A 229 -11.04 17.80 -5.93
N GLN A 230 -10.86 18.68 -4.94
CA GLN A 230 -9.90 19.78 -5.03
C GLN A 230 -8.45 19.30 -5.14
N LEU A 231 -8.10 18.23 -4.43
CA LEU A 231 -6.77 17.63 -4.51
C LEU A 231 -6.54 17.00 -5.89
N LEU A 232 -7.51 16.24 -6.40
CA LEU A 232 -7.42 15.56 -7.69
C LEU A 232 -7.39 16.53 -8.87
N PHE A 233 -8.01 17.71 -8.75
CA PHE A 233 -7.93 18.76 -9.76
C PHE A 233 -6.47 19.18 -10.08
N GLN A 234 -5.55 18.98 -9.13
CA GLN A 234 -4.14 19.32 -9.29
C GLN A 234 -3.28 18.16 -9.85
N CYS A 235 -3.85 16.97 -10.04
CA CYS A 235 -3.13 15.72 -10.32
C CYS A 235 -3.38 15.19 -11.75
N ALA A 236 -3.18 16.02 -12.77
CA ALA A 236 -3.55 15.65 -14.16
C ALA A 236 -2.76 14.46 -14.75
N ARG A 237 -1.58 14.14 -14.22
CA ARG A 237 -0.69 13.05 -14.68
C ARG A 237 -0.89 11.74 -13.92
N LEU A 238 -1.91 11.67 -13.07
CA LEU A 238 -2.12 10.53 -12.20
C LEU A 238 -2.55 9.31 -13.03
N GLN A 239 -1.83 8.20 -12.83
CA GLN A 239 -2.06 6.90 -13.47
C GLN A 239 -2.71 5.91 -12.50
N HIS A 240 -2.36 5.99 -11.21
CA HIS A 240 -2.88 5.12 -10.17
C HIS A 240 -3.36 5.94 -8.97
N LEU A 241 -4.63 5.79 -8.61
CA LEU A 241 -5.24 6.44 -7.46
C LEU A 241 -5.86 5.41 -6.52
N THR A 242 -5.45 5.43 -5.25
CA THR A 242 -6.13 4.69 -4.18
C THR A 242 -6.56 5.67 -3.09
N ILE A 243 -7.82 5.62 -2.68
CA ILE A 243 -8.34 6.39 -1.54
C ILE A 243 -9.05 5.41 -0.62
N LYS A 244 -8.49 5.17 0.57
CA LYS A 244 -9.00 4.16 1.50
C LYS A 244 -10.14 4.63 2.40
N ALA A 245 -10.47 5.92 2.44
CA ALA A 245 -11.56 6.41 3.29
C ALA A 245 -12.16 7.72 2.77
N ILE A 246 -13.17 7.63 1.89
CA ILE A 246 -13.99 8.78 1.52
C ILE A 246 -15.03 9.03 2.61
N THR A 247 -15.20 10.28 3.03
CA THR A 247 -16.21 10.69 4.00
C THR A 247 -17.21 11.68 3.39
N LYS A 248 -18.41 11.77 3.99
CA LYS A 248 -19.47 12.69 3.58
C LYS A 248 -18.97 14.14 3.57
N SER A 249 -19.19 14.85 2.47
CA SER A 249 -18.84 16.27 2.33
C SER A 249 -19.90 17.16 2.96
N SER A 250 -19.48 18.32 3.48
CA SER A 250 -20.42 19.42 3.77
C SER A 250 -21.12 19.89 2.47
N PRO A 251 -22.38 20.34 2.52
CA PRO A 251 -23.27 20.47 1.35
C PRO A 251 -22.98 21.67 0.40
N VAL A 252 -21.72 22.09 0.21
CA VAL A 252 -21.43 23.45 -0.29
C VAL A 252 -20.64 23.52 -1.61
N SER A 253 -20.27 22.41 -2.26
CA SER A 253 -19.47 22.51 -3.50
C SER A 253 -20.22 22.06 -4.75
N ALA A 254 -20.27 22.93 -5.76
CA ALA A 254 -20.77 22.62 -7.08
C ALA A 254 -19.98 21.47 -7.72
N PRO A 255 -20.59 20.65 -8.58
CA PRO A 255 -19.90 19.60 -9.30
C PRO A 255 -18.78 20.21 -10.14
N THR A 256 -17.54 19.79 -9.88
CA THR A 256 -16.37 20.18 -10.67
C THR A 256 -16.07 19.03 -11.63
N ASN A 257 -15.93 19.30 -12.93
CA ASN A 257 -15.48 18.28 -13.88
C ASN A 257 -13.96 18.14 -13.76
N ILE A 258 -13.51 17.09 -13.07
CA ILE A 258 -12.11 16.75 -12.85
C ILE A 258 -11.71 15.73 -13.90
N CYS A 259 -10.89 16.14 -14.86
CA CYS A 259 -10.36 15.25 -15.89
C CYS A 259 -9.03 14.66 -15.44
N LEU A 260 -8.95 13.32 -15.39
CA LEU A 260 -7.73 12.57 -15.11
C LEU A 260 -7.42 11.70 -16.36
N PRO A 261 -6.82 12.30 -17.40
CA PRO A 261 -6.72 11.67 -18.72
C PRO A 261 -5.77 10.46 -18.76
N GLU A 262 -4.79 10.41 -17.87
CA GLU A 262 -3.80 9.33 -17.79
C GLU A 262 -4.17 8.25 -16.76
N LEU A 263 -5.32 8.36 -16.08
CA LEU A 263 -5.68 7.44 -15.00
C LEU A 263 -6.02 6.06 -15.54
N VAL A 264 -5.21 5.06 -15.16
CA VAL A 264 -5.33 3.66 -15.56
C VAL A 264 -6.04 2.83 -14.48
N SER A 265 -5.77 3.12 -13.21
CA SER A 265 -6.34 2.39 -12.07
C SER A 265 -6.93 3.32 -11.03
N LEU A 266 -8.16 3.05 -10.62
CA LEU A 266 -8.89 3.78 -9.59
C LEU A 266 -9.42 2.82 -8.52
N GLU A 267 -9.03 3.06 -7.27
CA GLU A 267 -9.51 2.32 -6.12
C GLU A 267 -10.09 3.27 -5.07
N LEU A 268 -11.38 3.14 -4.78
CA LEU A 268 -12.10 3.97 -3.82
C LEU A 268 -12.70 3.10 -2.73
N HIS A 269 -12.45 3.46 -1.47
CA HIS A 269 -13.07 2.85 -0.30
C HIS A 269 -13.84 3.93 0.44
N SER A 270 -15.06 3.58 0.84
CA SER A 270 -15.96 4.47 1.55
C SER A 270 -16.55 3.77 2.76
N TYR A 271 -16.61 4.49 3.88
CA TYR A 271 -17.22 4.06 5.13
C TYR A 271 -18.43 4.95 5.40
N GLY A 272 -19.64 4.44 5.17
CA GLY A 272 -20.89 5.19 5.38
C GLY A 272 -21.08 6.42 4.48
N CYS A 273 -20.48 6.44 3.28
CA CYS A 273 -20.68 7.49 2.29
C CYS A 273 -20.80 6.92 0.87
N ASP A 274 -21.61 7.54 0.03
CA ASP A 274 -21.69 7.22 -1.39
C ASP A 274 -20.44 7.75 -2.15
N TRP A 275 -19.59 6.83 -2.63
CA TRP A 275 -18.46 7.19 -3.52
C TRP A 275 -18.95 7.79 -4.84
N GLY A 276 -20.22 7.61 -5.19
CA GLY A 276 -20.91 8.22 -6.33
C GLY A 276 -20.75 9.74 -6.36
N ILE A 277 -20.75 10.40 -5.19
CA ILE A 277 -20.54 11.85 -5.05
C ILE A 277 -19.20 12.30 -5.64
N LEU A 278 -18.15 11.49 -5.48
CA LEU A 278 -16.84 11.75 -6.07
C LEU A 278 -16.83 11.33 -7.55
N LEU A 279 -17.35 10.13 -7.87
CA LEU A 279 -17.34 9.61 -9.23
C LEU A 279 -18.08 10.51 -10.22
N VAL A 280 -19.19 11.17 -9.84
CA VAL A 280 -19.91 12.11 -10.73
C VAL A 280 -19.08 13.32 -11.14
N GLN A 281 -17.97 13.60 -10.45
CA GLN A 281 -17.05 14.69 -10.75
C GLN A 281 -15.90 14.26 -11.67
N LEU A 282 -15.59 12.96 -11.76
CA LEU A 282 -14.41 12.45 -12.47
C LEU A 282 -14.68 12.17 -13.95
N ILE A 283 -13.67 12.39 -14.80
CA ILE A 283 -13.63 11.94 -16.19
C ILE A 283 -12.29 11.24 -16.42
N CYS A 284 -12.33 9.92 -16.65
CA CYS A 284 -11.15 9.06 -16.71
C CYS A 284 -11.17 8.20 -17.99
N PRO A 285 -10.84 8.75 -19.17
CA PRO A 285 -11.01 8.07 -20.45
C PRO A 285 -10.11 6.85 -20.66
N GLN A 286 -8.95 6.79 -19.99
CA GLN A 286 -7.98 5.69 -20.10
C GLN A 286 -8.11 4.64 -18.97
N LEU A 287 -9.18 4.70 -18.18
CA LEU A 287 -9.33 3.82 -17.03
C LEU A 287 -9.52 2.36 -17.47
N LEU A 288 -8.65 1.48 -16.97
CA LEU A 288 -8.68 0.04 -17.22
C LEU A 288 -9.15 -0.75 -15.99
N GLU A 289 -8.87 -0.24 -14.78
CA GLU A 289 -9.17 -0.92 -13.53
C GLU A 289 -9.98 -0.01 -12.60
N LEU A 290 -11.13 -0.50 -12.16
CA LEU A 290 -12.02 0.20 -11.22
C LEU A 290 -12.35 -0.70 -10.04
N ASN A 291 -11.93 -0.30 -8.84
CA ASN A 291 -12.17 -1.03 -7.60
C ASN A 291 -12.97 -0.13 -6.64
N LEU A 292 -14.20 -0.53 -6.34
CA LEU A 292 -15.12 0.23 -5.49
C LEU A 292 -15.44 -0.61 -4.25
N HIS A 293 -15.15 -0.05 -3.09
CA HIS A 293 -15.45 -0.65 -1.79
C HIS A 293 -16.36 0.30 -1.01
N HIS A 294 -17.56 -0.16 -0.69
CA HIS A 294 -18.50 0.53 0.16
C HIS A 294 -18.85 -0.40 1.32
N ARG A 295 -18.64 0.10 2.53
CA ARG A 295 -19.01 -0.58 3.75
C ARG A 295 -19.96 0.33 4.52
N ASP A 296 -21.20 -0.13 4.67
CA ASP A 296 -22.15 0.53 5.55
C ASP A 296 -21.96 -0.02 6.96
N ASP A 297 -21.25 0.73 7.80
CA ASP A 297 -21.09 0.40 9.23
C ASP A 297 -22.21 1.05 10.08
N THR A 298 -23.19 1.74 9.46
CA THR A 298 -24.28 2.33 10.22
C THR A 298 -25.28 1.25 10.60
N THR A 299 -25.47 1.07 11.89
CA THR A 299 -26.54 0.22 12.45
C THR A 299 -27.90 0.91 12.44
N ASP A 300 -27.94 2.15 11.96
CA ASP A 300 -29.13 2.99 11.95
C ASP A 300 -29.96 2.63 10.72
N GLU A 301 -30.95 1.75 10.91
CA GLU A 301 -31.87 1.25 9.88
C GLU A 301 -32.63 2.37 9.13
N ASP A 302 -32.62 3.61 9.64
CA ASP A 302 -33.39 4.75 9.12
C ASP A 302 -32.62 5.65 8.13
N ASP A 303 -31.29 5.54 8.00
CA ASP A 303 -30.47 6.38 7.10
C ASP A 303 -29.64 5.53 6.12
N THR A 304 -30.15 4.35 5.73
CA THR A 304 -29.59 3.55 4.65
C THR A 304 -29.65 4.38 3.38
N THR A 305 -28.59 5.11 3.09
CA THR A 305 -28.33 5.59 1.73
C THR A 305 -28.13 4.33 0.92
N ASP A 306 -29.21 3.81 0.31
CA ASP A 306 -29.12 2.78 -0.71
C ASP A 306 -27.95 3.17 -1.61
N GLY A 307 -26.95 2.31 -1.68
CA GLY A 307 -25.71 2.59 -2.40
C GLY A 307 -26.03 2.76 -3.88
N ASP A 308 -26.35 4.00 -4.28
CA ASP A 308 -26.90 4.25 -5.59
C ASP A 308 -25.77 4.15 -6.62
N LEU A 309 -25.78 3.04 -7.36
CA LEU A 309 -24.87 2.82 -8.49
C LEU A 309 -25.02 3.88 -9.58
N TYR A 310 -26.04 4.75 -9.52
CA TYR A 310 -26.21 5.87 -10.44
C TYR A 310 -24.93 6.70 -10.61
N GLY A 311 -24.22 7.01 -9.52
CA GLY A 311 -22.96 7.75 -9.59
C GLY A 311 -21.89 7.04 -10.43
N CYS A 312 -21.78 5.70 -10.29
CA CYS A 312 -20.88 4.88 -11.11
C CYS A 312 -21.35 4.81 -12.56
N GLU A 313 -22.65 4.60 -12.80
CA GLU A 313 -23.20 4.51 -14.15
C GLU A 313 -22.93 5.82 -14.94
N GLN A 314 -23.19 6.97 -14.32
CA GLN A 314 -22.90 8.28 -14.93
C GLN A 314 -21.40 8.47 -15.17
N PHE A 315 -20.56 8.06 -14.22
CA PHE A 315 -19.11 8.11 -14.38
C PHE A 315 -18.60 7.27 -15.55
N LEU A 316 -19.07 6.02 -15.67
CA LEU A 316 -18.66 5.12 -16.74
C LEU A 316 -19.11 5.64 -18.11
N ARG A 317 -20.34 6.16 -18.22
CA ARG A 317 -20.86 6.76 -19.45
C ARG A 317 -20.09 8.01 -19.86
N ARG A 318 -19.77 8.89 -18.90
CA ARG A 318 -19.05 10.14 -19.18
C ARG A 318 -17.58 9.89 -19.51
N SER A 319 -16.95 8.96 -18.81
CA SER A 319 -15.55 8.61 -19.04
C SER A 319 -15.37 7.83 -20.35
N ASN A 320 -16.38 7.05 -20.75
CA ASN A 320 -16.33 6.19 -21.94
C ASN A 320 -15.04 5.36 -22.02
N CYS A 321 -14.57 4.89 -20.86
CA CYS A 321 -13.38 4.09 -20.72
C CYS A 321 -13.63 2.65 -21.14
N LEU A 322 -12.55 1.89 -21.34
CA LEU A 322 -12.60 0.49 -21.74
C LEU A 322 -12.08 -0.37 -20.60
N LEU A 323 -12.94 -0.60 -19.59
CA LEU A 323 -12.54 -1.34 -18.40
C LEU A 323 -12.20 -2.79 -18.72
N ARG A 324 -11.09 -3.26 -18.15
CA ARG A 324 -10.62 -4.65 -18.20
C ARG A 324 -10.86 -5.37 -16.87
N ALA A 325 -10.76 -4.65 -15.75
CA ALA A 325 -11.03 -5.19 -14.43
C ALA A 325 -12.01 -4.29 -13.66
N PHE A 326 -13.03 -4.92 -13.07
CA PHE A 326 -14.03 -4.23 -12.26
C PHE A 326 -14.29 -5.03 -10.99
N THR A 327 -14.13 -4.35 -9.88
CA THR A 327 -14.32 -4.92 -8.55
C THR A 327 -15.31 -4.06 -7.79
N LEU A 328 -16.33 -4.70 -7.25
CA LEU A 328 -17.37 -4.07 -6.46
C LEU A 328 -17.58 -4.83 -5.16
N PHE A 329 -17.22 -4.21 -4.05
CA PHE A 329 -17.56 -4.64 -2.70
C PHE A 329 -18.60 -3.67 -2.16
N SER A 330 -19.83 -4.11 -1.95
CA SER A 330 -20.85 -3.22 -1.39
C SER A 330 -21.96 -3.99 -0.69
N THR A 331 -22.29 -3.56 0.51
CA THR A 331 -23.51 -3.94 1.24
C THR A 331 -24.61 -2.95 0.87
N GLY A 332 -25.79 -3.41 0.42
CA GLY A 332 -26.92 -2.53 0.12
C GLY A 332 -27.10 -2.06 -1.34
N ILE A 333 -26.43 -2.69 -2.32
CA ILE A 333 -26.72 -2.44 -3.74
C ILE A 333 -27.87 -3.33 -4.21
N SER A 334 -28.86 -2.73 -4.89
CA SER A 334 -29.94 -3.50 -5.50
C SER A 334 -29.44 -4.32 -6.71
N GLU A 335 -29.87 -5.58 -6.84
CA GLU A 335 -29.53 -6.41 -8.00
C GLU A 335 -30.04 -5.82 -9.32
N ARG A 336 -31.10 -5.01 -9.27
CA ARG A 336 -31.63 -4.32 -10.45
C ARG A 336 -30.62 -3.31 -10.97
N ASP A 337 -30.02 -2.54 -10.08
CA ASP A 337 -29.04 -1.52 -10.46
C ASP A 337 -27.70 -2.15 -10.85
N LEU A 338 -27.33 -3.26 -10.21
CA LEU A 338 -26.18 -4.04 -10.62
C LEU A 338 -26.32 -4.58 -12.05
N VAL A 339 -27.47 -5.18 -12.39
CA VAL A 339 -27.75 -5.67 -13.75
C VAL A 339 -27.85 -4.52 -14.77
N ARG A 340 -28.32 -3.34 -14.36
CA ARG A 340 -28.27 -2.13 -15.21
C ARG A 340 -26.84 -1.69 -15.48
N LEU A 341 -25.99 -1.69 -14.45
CA LEU A 341 -24.59 -1.31 -14.56
C LEU A 341 -23.85 -2.22 -15.55
N PHE A 342 -24.06 -3.54 -15.53
CA PHE A 342 -23.43 -4.47 -16.47
C PHE A 342 -23.78 -4.24 -17.94
N LYS A 343 -24.84 -3.48 -18.23
CA LYS A 343 -25.22 -3.09 -19.60
C LYS A 343 -24.51 -1.84 -20.10
N VAL A 344 -23.71 -1.18 -19.26
CA VAL A 344 -22.95 0.01 -19.65
C VAL A 344 -21.83 -0.38 -20.61
N GLY A 345 -21.74 0.31 -21.75
CA GLY A 345 -20.80 0.00 -22.83
C GLY A 345 -19.33 -0.05 -22.40
N SER A 346 -18.95 0.73 -21.39
CA SER A 346 -17.59 0.76 -20.83
C SER A 346 -17.13 -0.58 -20.22
N LEU A 347 -18.08 -1.47 -19.90
CA LEU A 347 -17.80 -2.81 -19.38
C LEU A 347 -17.81 -3.90 -20.46
N PHE A 348 -18.00 -3.55 -21.73
CA PHE A 348 -18.09 -4.55 -22.81
C PHE A 348 -16.80 -5.38 -22.96
N LEU A 349 -15.64 -4.77 -22.75
CA LEU A 349 -14.32 -5.42 -22.84
C LEU A 349 -13.85 -6.00 -21.50
N LEU A 350 -14.73 -6.10 -20.50
CA LEU A 350 -14.35 -6.54 -19.16
C LEU A 350 -13.88 -8.00 -19.17
N GLU A 351 -12.68 -8.23 -18.65
CA GLU A 351 -12.05 -9.54 -18.53
C GLU A 351 -12.20 -10.10 -17.11
N VAL A 352 -12.09 -9.24 -16.09
CA VAL A 352 -12.14 -9.62 -14.68
C VAL A 352 -13.30 -8.90 -13.99
N LEU A 353 -14.19 -9.69 -13.38
CA LEU A 353 -15.31 -9.21 -12.58
C LEU A 353 -15.25 -9.82 -11.18
N ILE A 354 -15.12 -8.98 -10.16
CA ILE A 354 -15.18 -9.39 -8.76
C ILE A 354 -16.35 -8.66 -8.11
N ILE A 355 -17.35 -9.41 -7.64
CA ILE A 355 -18.53 -8.87 -6.98
C ILE A 355 -18.65 -9.50 -5.59
N VAL A 356 -18.69 -8.65 -4.58
CA VAL A 356 -18.96 -9.03 -3.20
C VAL A 356 -20.09 -8.13 -2.72
N CYS A 357 -21.30 -8.61 -2.94
CA CYS A 357 -22.53 -7.95 -2.52
C CYS A 357 -23.39 -8.89 -1.70
N ASP A 358 -24.29 -8.34 -0.91
CA ASP A 358 -25.26 -9.14 -0.17
C ASP A 358 -26.29 -9.74 -1.12
N LYS A 359 -26.59 -11.02 -0.93
CA LYS A 359 -27.73 -11.70 -1.55
C LYS A 359 -27.75 -11.65 -3.09
N LEU A 360 -26.67 -12.07 -3.76
CA LEU A 360 -26.69 -12.24 -5.22
C LEU A 360 -27.63 -13.39 -5.63
N SER A 361 -28.87 -13.07 -6.03
CA SER A 361 -29.88 -14.05 -6.42
C SER A 361 -29.82 -14.41 -7.90
N ASN A 362 -30.80 -15.21 -8.32
CA ASN A 362 -31.05 -15.56 -9.70
C ASN A 362 -31.23 -14.35 -10.63
N GLN A 363 -31.58 -13.16 -10.12
CA GLN A 363 -31.71 -11.97 -10.96
C GLN A 363 -30.34 -11.55 -11.51
N THR A 364 -29.33 -11.44 -10.66
CA THR A 364 -27.94 -11.15 -11.07
C THR A 364 -27.39 -12.26 -11.96
N ILE A 365 -27.61 -13.52 -11.57
CA ILE A 365 -27.13 -14.68 -12.35
C ILE A 365 -27.74 -14.68 -13.76
N ASN A 366 -29.05 -14.45 -13.89
CA ASN A 366 -29.70 -14.34 -15.19
C ASN A 366 -29.20 -13.15 -16.01
N GLY A 367 -28.88 -12.03 -15.36
CA GLY A 367 -28.28 -10.87 -16.01
C GLY A 367 -26.87 -11.15 -16.53
N LEU A 368 -26.14 -12.05 -15.88
CA LEU A 368 -24.83 -12.53 -16.29
C LEU A 368 -24.89 -13.73 -17.24
N THR A 369 -26.02 -14.43 -17.43
CA THR A 369 -26.10 -15.53 -18.39
C THR A 369 -25.98 -14.99 -19.82
N LEU A 370 -25.07 -15.55 -20.63
CA LEU A 370 -24.98 -15.17 -22.04
C LEU A 370 -26.21 -15.67 -22.80
N ARG A 371 -26.79 -14.78 -23.61
CA ARG A 371 -27.94 -15.07 -24.47
C ARG A 371 -27.68 -14.51 -25.87
N ALA A 372 -28.29 -15.14 -26.87
CA ALA A 372 -28.14 -14.74 -28.27
C ALA A 372 -28.58 -13.29 -28.54
N ASP A 373 -29.53 -12.78 -27.76
CA ASP A 373 -30.11 -11.44 -27.89
C ASP A 373 -29.44 -10.37 -27.02
N ASN A 374 -28.60 -10.76 -26.06
CA ASN A 374 -28.02 -9.82 -25.09
C ASN A 374 -26.66 -10.31 -24.56
N LYS A 375 -25.59 -9.84 -25.18
CA LYS A 375 -24.19 -10.13 -24.82
C LYS A 375 -23.70 -9.16 -23.74
N ILE A 376 -24.06 -9.42 -22.49
CA ILE A 376 -23.52 -8.70 -21.32
C ILE A 376 -22.14 -9.27 -21.00
N LEU A 377 -21.12 -8.41 -20.88
CA LEU A 377 -19.74 -8.78 -20.52
C LEU A 377 -19.21 -9.99 -21.34
N PRO A 378 -19.21 -9.95 -22.68
CA PRO A 378 -18.88 -11.12 -23.50
C PRO A 378 -17.46 -11.64 -23.28
N ASN A 379 -16.51 -10.76 -22.98
CA ASN A 379 -15.08 -11.09 -22.90
C ASN A 379 -14.63 -11.58 -21.50
N LEU A 380 -15.57 -11.90 -20.62
CA LEU A 380 -15.26 -12.21 -19.23
C LEU A 380 -14.45 -13.51 -19.13
N THR A 381 -13.21 -13.40 -18.62
CA THR A 381 -12.29 -14.53 -18.42
C THR A 381 -12.27 -15.01 -16.97
N THR A 382 -12.45 -14.09 -16.04
CA THR A 382 -12.45 -14.36 -14.60
C THR A 382 -13.67 -13.76 -13.95
N ILE A 383 -14.44 -14.60 -13.26
CA ILE A 383 -15.53 -14.15 -12.39
C ILE A 383 -15.28 -14.58 -10.95
N SER A 384 -15.44 -13.65 -10.02
CA SER A 384 -15.47 -13.94 -8.59
C SER A 384 -16.75 -13.36 -8.01
N MET A 385 -17.56 -14.20 -7.37
CA MET A 385 -18.78 -13.77 -6.70
C MET A 385 -18.78 -14.31 -5.28
N ALA A 386 -18.97 -13.46 -4.29
CA ALA A 386 -19.26 -13.89 -2.93
C ALA A 386 -20.77 -13.83 -2.68
N SER A 387 -21.25 -14.60 -1.70
CA SER A 387 -22.65 -14.56 -1.26
C SER A 387 -23.65 -14.80 -2.40
N CYS A 388 -23.40 -15.84 -3.22
CA CYS A 388 -24.33 -16.27 -4.25
C CYS A 388 -25.44 -17.16 -3.66
N TYR A 389 -26.69 -16.85 -4.02
CA TYR A 389 -27.93 -17.54 -3.59
C TYR A 389 -28.73 -17.98 -4.82
N SER A 390 -28.05 -18.61 -5.78
CA SER A 390 -28.72 -19.12 -6.96
C SER A 390 -29.54 -20.37 -6.62
N THR A 391 -30.66 -20.55 -7.30
CA THR A 391 -31.47 -21.77 -7.21
C THR A 391 -31.49 -22.51 -8.54
N ASP A 392 -31.85 -23.79 -8.49
CA ASP A 392 -32.27 -24.58 -9.65
C ASP A 392 -31.23 -24.72 -10.78
N GLY A 393 -29.94 -24.81 -10.44
CA GLY A 393 -28.90 -25.04 -11.45
C GLY A 393 -28.57 -23.82 -12.31
N ARG A 394 -29.14 -22.64 -11.99
CA ARG A 394 -28.98 -21.43 -12.82
C ARG A 394 -27.57 -20.89 -12.81
N LEU A 395 -26.85 -21.04 -11.70
CA LEU A 395 -25.44 -20.68 -11.64
C LEU A 395 -24.62 -21.57 -12.57
N ALA A 396 -24.82 -22.90 -12.54
CA ALA A 396 -24.18 -23.80 -13.48
C ALA A 396 -24.56 -23.48 -14.93
N ALA A 397 -25.82 -23.13 -15.22
CA ALA A 397 -26.24 -22.71 -16.56
C ALA A 397 -25.56 -21.41 -17.01
N MET A 398 -25.37 -20.44 -16.10
CA MET A 398 -24.63 -19.20 -16.37
C MET A 398 -23.16 -19.50 -16.67
N LEU A 399 -22.50 -20.32 -15.86
CA LEU A 399 -21.11 -20.73 -16.09
C LEU A 399 -20.97 -21.49 -17.42
N ALA A 400 -21.85 -22.44 -17.69
CA ALA A 400 -21.88 -23.21 -18.94
C ALA A 400 -22.09 -22.32 -20.17
N SER A 401 -22.92 -21.28 -20.07
CA SER A 401 -23.14 -20.31 -21.16
C SER A 401 -21.90 -19.50 -21.53
N ARG A 402 -20.90 -19.44 -20.63
CA ARG A 402 -19.67 -18.65 -20.77
C ARG A 402 -18.41 -19.50 -20.90
N TYR A 403 -18.54 -20.80 -20.72
CA TYR A 403 -17.43 -21.74 -20.81
C TYR A 403 -17.27 -22.18 -22.27
N PRO A 404 -16.06 -22.10 -22.85
CA PRO A 404 -15.79 -22.69 -24.15
C PRO A 404 -15.90 -24.21 -24.04
N GLY A 405 -17.08 -24.74 -24.40
CA GLY A 405 -17.29 -26.18 -24.50
C GLY A 405 -16.45 -26.80 -25.64
N GLU A 406 -16.49 -28.13 -25.77
CA GLU A 406 -15.77 -28.87 -26.83
C GLU A 406 -16.15 -28.46 -28.27
N LEU A 407 -17.24 -27.69 -28.44
CA LEU A 407 -17.76 -27.23 -29.73
C LEU A 407 -17.13 -25.93 -30.26
N GLY A 408 -16.13 -25.36 -29.56
CA GLY A 408 -15.29 -24.31 -30.12
C GLY A 408 -16.00 -22.99 -30.44
N ASP A 409 -17.06 -22.66 -29.68
CA ASP A 409 -17.75 -21.38 -29.83
C ASP A 409 -16.81 -20.24 -29.42
N VAL A 410 -16.27 -19.53 -30.42
CA VAL A 410 -15.15 -18.56 -30.33
C VAL A 410 -15.49 -17.36 -29.44
N GLU A 411 -16.75 -17.20 -29.05
CA GLU A 411 -17.25 -16.04 -28.31
C GLU A 411 -17.22 -16.21 -26.77
N THR A 412 -16.85 -17.39 -26.26
CA THR A 412 -16.83 -17.67 -24.81
C THR A 412 -15.41 -17.73 -24.27
N CYS A 413 -15.15 -16.99 -23.19
CA CYS A 413 -13.78 -16.74 -22.71
C CYS A 413 -13.54 -17.13 -21.25
N LEU A 414 -14.53 -17.70 -20.55
CA LEU A 414 -14.41 -17.92 -19.10
C LEU A 414 -13.40 -19.03 -18.78
N GLN A 415 -12.33 -18.65 -18.09
CA GLN A 415 -11.20 -19.52 -17.71
C GLN A 415 -11.16 -19.79 -16.20
N SER A 416 -11.65 -18.85 -15.38
CA SER A 416 -11.63 -18.97 -13.92
C SER A 416 -12.93 -18.48 -13.30
N ALA A 417 -13.45 -19.26 -12.35
CA ALA A 417 -14.63 -18.90 -11.58
C ALA A 417 -14.40 -19.19 -10.09
N TYR A 418 -14.53 -18.17 -9.25
CA TYR A 418 -14.39 -18.24 -7.80
C TYR A 418 -15.74 -17.92 -7.15
N ILE A 419 -16.44 -18.93 -6.67
CA ILE A 419 -17.80 -18.75 -6.16
C ILE A 419 -17.84 -19.01 -4.66
N GLY A 420 -18.11 -17.95 -3.90
CA GLY A 420 -18.51 -18.00 -2.50
C GLY A 420 -20.00 -18.29 -2.39
N LEU A 421 -20.34 -19.46 -1.86
CA LEU A 421 -21.72 -19.89 -1.65
C LEU A 421 -22.18 -19.36 -0.29
N GLY A 422 -23.18 -18.47 -0.31
CA GLY A 422 -23.64 -17.72 0.87
C GLY A 422 -24.46 -18.55 1.86
N ALA A 423 -23.90 -19.61 2.43
CA ALA A 423 -24.72 -20.52 3.25
C ALA A 423 -24.26 -20.69 4.71
N ILE A 424 -23.13 -20.10 5.16
CA ILE A 424 -22.61 -20.37 6.50
C ILE A 424 -21.88 -19.12 7.05
N SER A 425 -22.45 -18.48 8.08
CA SER A 425 -21.65 -17.61 8.96
C SER A 425 -20.69 -18.48 9.77
N HIS A 426 -19.60 -17.92 10.30
CA HIS A 426 -18.59 -18.68 11.06
C HIS A 426 -19.17 -19.53 12.22
N ASP A 427 -20.37 -19.18 12.70
CA ASP A 427 -21.06 -19.78 13.84
C ASP A 427 -22.17 -20.77 13.45
N GLY A 428 -22.36 -21.06 12.16
CA GLY A 428 -23.39 -21.99 11.68
C GLY A 428 -24.82 -21.45 11.73
N GLU A 429 -25.02 -20.18 12.08
CA GLU A 429 -26.32 -19.51 11.97
C GLU A 429 -26.65 -19.24 10.49
N LEU A 430 -27.94 -19.43 10.15
CA LEU A 430 -28.48 -18.94 8.87
C LEU A 430 -28.17 -17.46 8.74
N ILE A 431 -27.74 -17.05 7.55
CA ILE A 431 -27.52 -15.63 7.26
C ILE A 431 -28.82 -14.88 7.56
N LYS A 432 -28.73 -13.83 8.38
CA LYS A 432 -29.89 -13.06 8.87
C LYS A 432 -30.89 -12.79 7.73
N GLY A 433 -32.13 -13.23 7.94
CA GLY A 433 -33.24 -12.98 7.02
C GLY A 433 -33.45 -14.00 5.92
N LEU A 434 -32.96 -15.24 6.03
CA LEU A 434 -33.43 -16.39 5.25
C LEU A 434 -34.16 -17.39 6.15
N SER A 435 -35.26 -17.95 5.67
CA SER A 435 -35.94 -19.07 6.33
C SER A 435 -35.13 -20.37 6.20
N GLU A 436 -35.38 -21.35 7.07
CA GLU A 436 -34.74 -22.68 7.01
C GLU A 436 -34.99 -23.36 5.65
N ASP A 437 -36.21 -23.25 5.12
CA ASP A 437 -36.61 -23.83 3.84
C ASP A 437 -35.86 -23.19 2.66
N GLU A 438 -35.72 -21.86 2.64
CA GLU A 438 -34.92 -21.15 1.63
C GLU A 438 -33.45 -21.55 1.70
N GLY A 439 -32.88 -21.61 2.91
CA GLY A 439 -31.51 -22.06 3.13
C GLY A 439 -31.28 -23.50 2.69
N LEU A 440 -32.26 -24.38 2.85
CA LEU A 440 -32.19 -25.77 2.38
C LEU A 440 -32.30 -25.86 0.85
N ALA A 441 -33.20 -25.10 0.24
CA ALA A 441 -33.35 -25.04 -1.22
C ALA A 441 -32.05 -24.58 -1.90
N ILE A 442 -31.42 -23.53 -1.38
CA ILE A 442 -30.16 -22.98 -1.90
C ILE A 442 -29.01 -23.98 -1.73
N ARG A 443 -28.92 -24.67 -0.59
CA ARG A 443 -27.94 -25.75 -0.39
C ARG A 443 -28.11 -26.89 -1.39
N ASN A 444 -29.36 -27.31 -1.64
CA ASN A 444 -29.66 -28.36 -2.61
C ASN A 444 -29.33 -27.93 -4.04
N ALA A 445 -29.63 -26.68 -4.41
CA ALA A 445 -29.28 -26.10 -5.69
C ALA A 445 -27.75 -26.06 -5.90
N HIS A 446 -27.00 -25.55 -4.92
CA HIS A 446 -25.54 -25.52 -4.98
C HIS A 446 -24.91 -26.92 -5.04
N ARG A 447 -25.53 -27.93 -4.43
CA ARG A 447 -25.08 -29.33 -4.57
C ARG A 447 -25.22 -29.85 -6.00
N ASN A 448 -26.19 -29.32 -6.76
CA ASN A 448 -26.32 -29.61 -8.18
C ASN A 448 -25.36 -28.76 -9.01
N ASP A 449 -25.19 -27.48 -8.68
CA ASP A 449 -24.26 -26.57 -9.39
C ASP A 449 -22.81 -27.04 -9.30
N THR A 450 -22.39 -27.53 -8.12
CA THR A 450 -21.03 -28.04 -7.88
C THR A 450 -20.68 -29.31 -8.65
N ARG A 451 -21.67 -29.98 -9.27
CA ARG A 451 -21.42 -31.10 -10.19
C ARG A 451 -20.91 -30.62 -11.56
N PHE A 452 -21.07 -29.34 -11.88
CA PHE A 452 -20.48 -28.77 -13.08
C PHE A 452 -18.95 -28.81 -12.98
N GLN A 453 -18.32 -29.51 -13.92
CA GLN A 453 -16.88 -29.56 -14.11
C GLN A 453 -16.58 -29.23 -15.56
N GLY A 454 -15.94 -28.09 -15.81
CA GLY A 454 -15.31 -27.81 -17.11
C GLY A 454 -13.89 -28.38 -17.09
N GLN A 455 -13.51 -29.20 -18.08
CA GLN A 455 -12.20 -29.84 -18.12
C GLN A 455 -11.03 -28.83 -18.02
N ASP A 456 -11.21 -27.62 -18.57
CA ASP A 456 -10.21 -26.54 -18.56
C ASP A 456 -10.63 -25.32 -17.72
N LEU A 457 -11.79 -25.37 -17.06
CA LEU A 457 -12.25 -24.28 -16.20
C LEU A 457 -11.64 -24.41 -14.81
N LYS A 458 -10.86 -23.41 -14.39
CA LYS A 458 -10.43 -23.32 -12.99
C LYS A 458 -11.60 -22.86 -12.12
N LEU A 459 -12.34 -23.83 -11.60
CA LEU A 459 -13.50 -23.58 -10.75
C LEU A 459 -13.15 -23.81 -9.28
N VAL A 460 -13.31 -22.77 -8.47
CA VAL A 460 -13.08 -22.82 -7.03
C VAL A 460 -14.37 -22.48 -6.31
N TRP A 461 -14.94 -23.46 -5.63
CA TRP A 461 -16.07 -23.30 -4.74
C TRP A 461 -15.55 -23.02 -3.33
N LYS A 462 -15.93 -21.87 -2.76
CA LYS A 462 -15.69 -21.53 -1.36
C LYS A 462 -17.01 -21.64 -0.59
N PHE A 463 -17.02 -22.50 0.43
CA PHE A 463 -18.12 -22.59 1.39
C PHE A 463 -17.74 -21.77 2.62
N GLY A 464 -18.60 -20.83 3.01
CA GLY A 464 -18.39 -19.95 4.17
C GLY A 464 -18.10 -18.49 3.82
N VAL A 465 -17.92 -17.66 4.85
CA VAL A 465 -17.52 -16.26 4.71
C VAL A 465 -16.13 -16.20 4.09
N ILE A 466 -15.98 -15.45 3.00
CA ILE A 466 -14.64 -15.15 2.47
C ILE A 466 -14.11 -13.98 3.28
N ASP A 467 -13.17 -14.24 4.18
CA ASP A 467 -12.36 -13.18 4.79
C ASP A 467 -11.53 -12.52 3.68
N TYR A 468 -11.82 -11.24 3.41
CA TYR A 468 -11.06 -10.39 2.48
C TYR A 468 -10.37 -9.27 3.23
#